data_AF-A0A849I906-F1
#
_entry.id   AF-A0A849I906-F1
#
_cell.length_a   1.000
_cell.length_b   1.000
_cell.length_c   1.000
_cell.angle_alpha   90.00
_cell.angle_beta   90.00
_cell.angle_gamma   90.00
#
_symmetry.space_group_name_H-M   'P 1'
#
loop_
_entity.id
_entity.type
_entity.pdbx_description
1 polymer ?
#
loop_
_entity_poly.entity_id
_entity_poly.type
_entity_poly.pdbx_seq_one_letter_code
_entity_poly.pdbx_strand_id
1 'polypeptide(L)'
;MEIKYKKYIVMSLIVAVVLPITACNKKDGVNNGSGSGVSSSDKTENTNFIRPDKNHPFSSYSNITSGKQLAFLYYALSATSPDYDKIANQNFIDYRETTDTFKKQEMLKVITQQIDSSINTAKTERYITFTTTVILDAPVNNSYNLWNTVDTRSSRRSNSFLSGDGNWTPDDGLSGYAVICINRDEFSKVPVPNESIKIIESQKASDNIFKVKVYGFAKSDWGNSGSVEMVVQRVEILSKDGNILATYDPR
;
A
#
# COMPACT_ATOMS: atom_id res chain seq x y z
N MET A 1 -27.30 -9.05 43.56
CA MET A 1 -25.87 -8.71 43.69
C MET A 1 -25.48 -7.98 42.42
N GLU A 2 -25.71 -6.67 42.39
CA GLU A 2 -25.50 -5.81 41.21
C GLU A 2 -24.14 -5.13 41.31
N ILE A 3 -23.31 -5.26 40.28
CA ILE A 3 -22.03 -4.54 40.17
C ILE A 3 -22.21 -3.42 39.13
N LYS A 4 -22.23 -2.19 39.64
CA LYS A 4 -22.32 -0.94 38.86
C LYS A 4 -21.00 -0.66 38.14
N TYR A 5 -21.05 -0.46 36.83
CA TYR A 5 -19.93 0.05 36.03
C TYR A 5 -19.78 1.57 36.20
N LYS A 6 -18.60 2.02 36.65
CA LYS A 6 -18.18 3.43 36.67
C LYS A 6 -17.77 3.87 35.25
N LYS A 7 -18.46 4.87 34.70
CA LYS A 7 -18.04 5.61 33.49
C LYS A 7 -16.90 6.55 33.85
N TYR A 8 -15.75 6.43 33.18
CA TYR A 8 -14.70 7.44 33.18
C TYR A 8 -14.98 8.45 32.06
N ILE A 9 -15.16 9.71 32.45
CA ILE A 9 -15.24 10.87 31.56
C ILE A 9 -13.80 11.34 31.34
N VAL A 10 -13.28 11.22 30.11
CA VAL A 10 -12.05 11.88 29.70
C VAL A 10 -12.43 13.22 29.11
N MET A 11 -12.12 14.28 29.86
CA MET A 11 -12.36 15.68 29.50
C MET A 11 -11.20 16.17 28.63
N SER A 12 -11.45 16.33 27.32
CA SER A 12 -10.47 16.90 26.39
C SER A 12 -10.33 18.40 26.60
N LEU A 13 -9.13 18.84 26.95
CA LEU A 13 -8.71 20.24 27.07
C LEU A 13 -8.39 20.77 25.65
N ILE A 14 -9.15 21.75 25.16
CA ILE A 14 -8.84 22.50 23.93
C ILE A 14 -8.03 23.73 24.35
N VAL A 15 -6.77 23.81 23.92
CA VAL A 15 -5.95 25.03 24.02
C VAL A 15 -6.00 25.75 22.68
N ALA A 16 -6.72 26.88 22.63
CA ALA A 16 -6.69 27.80 21.50
C ALA A 16 -5.52 28.77 21.67
N VAL A 17 -4.56 28.74 20.74
CA VAL A 17 -3.49 29.74 20.65
C VAL A 17 -3.92 30.83 19.67
N VAL A 18 -4.11 32.04 20.19
CA VAL A 18 -4.38 33.26 19.41
C VAL A 18 -3.05 33.98 19.18
N LEU A 19 -2.70 34.25 17.92
CA LEU A 19 -1.56 35.09 17.56
C LEU A 19 -2.05 36.51 17.21
N PRO A 20 -1.40 37.58 17.69
CA PRO A 20 -1.74 38.94 17.30
C PRO A 20 -1.11 39.32 15.95
N ILE A 21 -1.92 39.92 15.08
CA ILE A 21 -1.46 40.62 13.86
C ILE A 21 -1.17 42.07 14.26
N THR A 22 0.10 42.45 14.29
CA THR A 22 0.49 43.86 14.40
C THR A 22 0.76 44.39 12.99
N ALA A 23 -0.14 45.26 12.52
CA ALA A 23 0.08 46.11 11.35
C ALA A 23 0.63 47.46 11.82
N CYS A 24 1.78 47.88 11.29
CA CYS A 24 2.19 49.28 11.27
C CYS A 24 2.94 49.55 9.97
N ASN A 25 2.35 50.42 9.16
CA ASN A 25 2.92 51.01 7.94
C ASN A 25 3.32 52.45 8.25
N LYS A 26 4.36 52.95 7.54
CA LYS A 26 4.66 54.34 7.10
C LYS A 26 6.15 54.67 7.37
N LYS A 27 7.04 54.59 6.35
CA LYS A 27 7.47 55.66 5.39
C LYS A 27 8.01 56.90 6.13
N ASP A 28 9.25 57.37 5.94
CA ASP A 28 9.98 57.83 4.73
C ASP A 28 11.52 57.78 5.02
N GLY A 29 12.50 57.76 4.11
CA GLY A 29 12.58 57.88 2.67
C GLY A 29 14.06 57.99 2.20
N VAL A 30 14.24 57.89 0.88
CA VAL A 30 15.39 58.38 0.05
C VAL A 30 16.69 57.53 0.09
N ASN A 31 16.91 56.57 -0.82
CA ASN A 31 17.27 56.61 -2.25
C ASN A 31 18.80 56.62 -2.51
N ASN A 32 19.34 55.50 -3.00
CA ASN A 32 20.39 55.47 -4.03
C ASN A 32 20.52 54.06 -4.65
N GLY A 33 20.08 53.95 -5.90
CA GLY A 33 20.87 53.49 -7.04
C GLY A 33 21.41 52.05 -7.09
N SER A 34 20.97 51.38 -8.15
CA SER A 34 21.59 50.25 -8.87
C SER A 34 21.31 48.84 -8.36
N GLY A 35 20.51 48.16 -9.18
CA GLY A 35 20.08 46.79 -9.01
C GLY A 35 21.25 45.80 -8.94
N SER A 36 21.11 44.91 -7.98
CA SER A 36 21.65 43.56 -8.05
C SER A 36 20.48 42.65 -7.71
N GLY A 37 20.00 41.93 -8.72
CA GLY A 37 18.90 40.99 -8.57
C GLY A 37 19.31 39.87 -7.64
N VAL A 38 18.84 39.90 -6.41
CA VAL A 38 18.84 38.73 -5.53
C VAL A 38 17.49 38.07 -5.69
N SER A 39 17.52 37.05 -6.53
CA SER A 39 16.52 36.01 -6.67
C SER A 39 16.09 35.54 -5.28
N SER A 40 14.89 35.93 -4.86
CA SER A 40 14.18 35.21 -3.81
C SER A 40 13.92 33.84 -4.39
N SER A 41 14.80 32.90 -4.06
CA SER A 41 14.62 31.50 -4.34
C SER A 41 13.35 31.05 -3.65
N ASP A 42 12.24 31.11 -4.40
CA ASP A 42 11.16 30.16 -4.29
C ASP A 42 11.83 28.79 -4.31
N LYS A 43 12.03 28.21 -3.12
CA LYS A 43 12.07 26.77 -2.99
C LYS A 43 10.65 26.31 -3.31
N THR A 44 10.36 26.26 -4.60
CA THR A 44 9.43 25.28 -5.12
C THR A 44 9.98 23.95 -4.65
N GLU A 45 9.42 23.42 -3.55
CA GLU A 45 9.46 21.99 -3.29
C GLU A 45 8.80 21.35 -4.51
N ASN A 46 9.62 21.09 -5.52
CA ASN A 46 9.33 20.15 -6.58
C ASN A 46 9.37 18.77 -5.92
N THR A 47 8.34 18.49 -5.10
CA THR A 47 7.93 17.12 -4.82
C THR A 47 7.49 16.59 -6.16
N ASN A 48 8.46 16.02 -6.87
CA ASN A 48 8.26 15.31 -8.12
C ASN A 48 7.39 14.11 -7.75
N PHE A 49 6.07 14.33 -7.65
CA PHE A 49 5.11 13.31 -7.26
C PHE A 49 5.10 12.34 -8.43
N ILE A 50 5.84 11.25 -8.30
CA ILE A 50 5.94 10.24 -9.35
C ILE A 50 4.54 9.67 -9.53
N ARG A 51 3.92 10.01 -10.65
CA ARG A 51 2.59 9.53 -11.03
C ARG A 51 2.74 8.28 -11.88
N PRO A 52 1.79 7.34 -11.81
CA PRO A 52 1.77 6.22 -12.73
C PRO A 52 1.59 6.70 -14.16
N ASP A 53 2.44 6.23 -15.08
CA ASP A 53 2.15 6.27 -16.51
C ASP A 53 0.92 5.39 -16.81
N LYS A 54 -0.10 6.02 -17.41
CA LYS A 54 -1.35 5.35 -17.81
C LYS A 54 -1.13 4.38 -18.98
N ASN A 55 -0.08 4.54 -19.77
CA ASN A 55 0.19 3.68 -20.92
C ASN A 55 1.12 2.50 -20.59
N HIS A 56 1.55 2.35 -19.33
CA HIS A 56 2.36 1.21 -18.92
C HIS A 56 1.59 -0.10 -19.11
N PRO A 57 2.14 -1.09 -19.84
CA PRO A 57 1.40 -2.30 -20.18
C PRO A 57 1.18 -3.19 -18.95
N PHE A 58 -0.04 -3.69 -18.75
CA PHE A 58 -0.35 -4.54 -17.59
C PHE A 58 0.45 -5.84 -17.53
N SER A 59 0.93 -6.32 -18.68
CA SER A 59 1.76 -7.52 -18.78
C SER A 59 3.18 -7.36 -18.22
N SER A 60 3.66 -6.13 -18.00
CA SER A 60 4.98 -5.86 -17.40
C SER A 60 4.96 -5.67 -15.89
N TYR A 61 3.80 -5.82 -15.24
CA TYR A 61 3.69 -5.65 -13.79
C TYR A 61 4.32 -6.84 -13.06
N SER A 62 5.20 -6.56 -12.09
CA SER A 62 5.83 -7.58 -11.25
C SER A 62 4.84 -8.16 -10.25
N ASN A 63 4.71 -9.48 -10.22
CA ASN A 63 3.80 -10.15 -9.28
C ASN A 63 4.43 -10.24 -7.88
N ILE A 64 3.74 -9.69 -6.88
CA ILE A 64 4.10 -9.81 -5.48
C ILE A 64 3.43 -11.06 -4.91
N THR A 65 4.25 -12.09 -4.66
CA THR A 65 3.81 -13.38 -4.14
C THR A 65 4.32 -13.66 -2.74
N SER A 66 5.27 -12.86 -2.24
CA SER A 66 5.92 -13.08 -0.95
C SER A 66 6.08 -11.82 -0.11
N GLY A 67 6.04 -12.00 1.21
CA GLY A 67 6.35 -10.94 2.17
C GLY A 67 7.77 -10.37 2.00
N LYS A 68 8.71 -11.18 1.51
CA LYS A 68 10.08 -10.78 1.19
C LYS A 68 10.14 -9.71 0.09
N GLN A 69 9.44 -9.94 -1.02
CA GLN A 69 9.36 -8.97 -2.12
C GLN A 69 8.75 -7.66 -1.64
N LEU A 70 7.71 -7.72 -0.80
CA LEU A 70 7.08 -6.53 -0.26
C LEU A 70 8.00 -5.76 0.71
N ALA A 71 8.79 -6.47 1.53
CA ALA A 71 9.80 -5.84 2.37
C ALA A 71 10.88 -5.13 1.53
N PHE A 72 11.38 -5.76 0.46
CA PHE A 72 12.36 -5.13 -0.42
C PHE A 72 11.79 -3.91 -1.15
N LEU A 73 10.54 -3.98 -1.59
CA LEU A 73 9.83 -2.83 -2.17
C LEU A 73 9.67 -1.69 -1.15
N TYR A 74 9.35 -2.01 0.10
CA TYR A 74 9.30 -1.03 1.18
C TYR A 74 10.64 -0.30 1.37
N TYR A 75 11.76 -1.03 1.49
CA TYR A 75 13.08 -0.41 1.65
C TYR A 75 13.52 0.36 0.40
N ALA A 76 13.13 -0.10 -0.79
CA ALA A 76 13.40 0.59 -2.04
C ALA A 76 12.73 1.96 -2.12
N LEU A 77 11.55 2.13 -1.50
CA LEU A 77 10.72 3.32 -1.63
C LEU A 77 10.79 4.26 -0.40
N SER A 78 10.99 3.73 0.80
CA SER A 78 10.88 4.49 2.08
C SER A 78 12.12 5.28 2.47
N ALA A 79 13.22 5.20 1.71
CA ALA A 79 14.54 5.76 2.06
C ALA A 79 15.09 5.31 3.43
N THR A 80 14.48 4.29 4.04
CA THR A 80 14.91 3.72 5.32
C THR A 80 16.04 2.72 5.08
N SER A 81 17.07 2.73 5.91
CA SER A 81 18.14 1.73 5.85
C SER A 81 17.60 0.34 6.22
N PRO A 82 17.95 -0.72 5.47
CA PRO A 82 17.56 -2.09 5.82
C PRO A 82 18.15 -2.54 7.15
N ASP A 83 17.34 -3.14 8.01
CA ASP A 83 17.82 -3.94 9.14
C ASP A 83 18.18 -5.34 8.61
N TYR A 84 19.43 -5.50 8.16
CA TYR A 84 19.90 -6.73 7.52
C TYR A 84 19.76 -7.95 8.42
N ASP A 85 20.02 -7.82 9.72
CA ASP A 85 19.88 -8.91 10.68
C ASP A 85 18.42 -9.34 10.82
N LYS A 86 17.50 -8.38 10.97
CA LYS A 86 16.06 -8.68 11.07
C LYS A 86 15.55 -9.32 9.78
N ILE A 87 15.90 -8.75 8.63
CA ILE A 87 15.52 -9.28 7.31
C ILE A 87 16.12 -10.68 7.13
N ALA A 88 17.39 -10.89 7.48
CA ALA A 88 18.06 -12.18 7.37
C ALA A 88 17.36 -13.25 8.22
N ASN A 89 17.11 -12.96 9.51
CA ASN A 89 16.41 -13.89 10.41
C ASN A 89 14.98 -14.24 9.92
N GLN A 90 14.30 -13.29 9.30
CA GLN A 90 12.95 -13.48 8.77
C GLN A 90 12.93 -14.27 7.45
N ASN A 91 13.89 -14.01 6.56
CA ASN A 91 13.81 -14.43 5.15
C ASN A 91 14.74 -15.57 4.74
N PHE A 92 15.70 -15.93 5.60
CA PHE A 92 16.75 -16.88 5.29
C PHE A 92 16.81 -17.95 6.38
N ILE A 93 16.23 -19.11 6.09
CA ILE A 93 16.11 -20.23 7.04
C ILE A 93 17.48 -20.66 7.58
N ASP A 94 18.48 -20.81 6.70
CA ASP A 94 19.82 -21.21 7.10
C ASP A 94 20.47 -20.21 8.06
N TYR A 95 20.24 -18.91 7.84
CA TYR A 95 20.76 -17.85 8.73
C TYR A 95 20.11 -17.90 10.11
N ARG A 96 18.79 -18.12 10.14
CA ARG A 96 18.01 -18.24 11.36
C ARG A 96 18.43 -19.47 12.17
N GLU A 97 18.67 -20.60 11.51
CA GLU A 97 18.99 -21.88 12.14
C GLU A 97 20.48 -22.01 12.52
N THR A 98 21.34 -21.16 11.97
CA THR A 98 22.76 -21.13 12.34
C THR A 98 22.95 -20.51 13.72
N THR A 99 23.54 -21.28 14.64
CA THR A 99 23.89 -20.86 16.01
C THR A 99 25.35 -20.43 16.15
N ASP A 100 26.25 -20.94 15.30
CA ASP A 100 27.66 -20.53 15.26
C ASP A 100 27.76 -19.06 14.81
N THR A 101 28.24 -18.20 15.70
CA THR A 101 28.34 -16.76 15.48
C THR A 101 29.25 -16.39 14.31
N PHE A 102 30.37 -17.08 14.11
CA PHE A 102 31.30 -16.77 13.02
C PHE A 102 30.68 -17.14 11.68
N LYS A 103 30.11 -18.34 11.58
CA LYS A 103 29.39 -18.77 10.38
C LYS A 103 28.21 -17.85 10.09
N LYS A 104 27.46 -17.45 11.12
CA LYS A 104 26.34 -16.53 10.98
C LYS A 104 26.79 -15.18 10.42
N GLN A 105 27.87 -14.59 10.95
CA GLN A 105 28.43 -13.34 10.43
C GLN A 105 28.91 -13.47 8.98
N GLU A 106 29.53 -14.58 8.61
CA GLU A 106 29.94 -14.84 7.24
C GLU A 106 28.74 -14.92 6.29
N MET A 107 27.70 -15.64 6.69
CA MET A 107 26.44 -15.73 5.95
C MET A 107 25.78 -14.35 5.81
N LEU A 108 25.81 -13.52 6.86
CA LEU A 108 25.22 -12.19 6.82
C LEU A 108 25.84 -11.32 5.72
N LYS A 109 27.15 -11.44 5.47
CA LYS A 109 27.83 -10.68 4.40
C LYS A 109 27.25 -11.03 3.02
N VAL A 110 27.04 -12.31 2.75
CA VAL A 110 26.46 -12.79 1.48
C VAL A 110 25.00 -12.38 1.37
N ILE A 111 24.23 -12.56 2.46
CA ILE A 111 22.81 -12.19 2.52
C ILE A 111 22.62 -10.69 2.33
N THR A 112 23.49 -9.86 2.90
CA THR A 112 23.48 -8.40 2.72
C THR A 112 23.54 -8.03 1.25
N GLN A 113 24.46 -8.63 0.49
CA GLN A 113 24.57 -8.38 -0.96
C GLN A 113 23.31 -8.80 -1.72
N GLN A 114 22.69 -9.92 -1.34
CA GLN A 114 21.44 -10.38 -1.93
C GLN A 114 20.27 -9.44 -1.61
N ILE A 115 20.20 -8.94 -0.39
CA ILE A 115 19.19 -7.95 0.05
C ILE A 115 19.38 -6.65 -0.75
N ASP A 116 20.60 -6.12 -0.82
CA ASP A 116 20.89 -4.87 -1.55
C ASP A 116 20.56 -4.98 -3.03
N SER A 117 20.92 -6.09 -3.66
CA SER A 117 20.57 -6.38 -5.06
C SER A 117 19.05 -6.37 -5.24
N SER A 118 18.32 -7.07 -4.36
CA SER A 118 16.86 -7.16 -4.45
C SER A 118 16.17 -5.82 -4.23
N ILE A 119 16.67 -5.00 -3.29
CA ILE A 119 16.17 -3.65 -3.05
C ILE A 119 16.43 -2.77 -4.27
N ASN A 120 17.60 -2.86 -4.90
CA ASN A 120 17.91 -2.07 -6.09
C ASN A 120 17.03 -2.45 -7.29
N THR A 121 16.72 -3.74 -7.48
CA THR A 121 15.73 -4.19 -8.46
C THR A 121 14.34 -3.64 -8.15
N ALA A 122 13.91 -3.70 -6.88
CA ALA A 122 12.60 -3.22 -6.46
C ALA A 122 12.42 -1.69 -6.64
N LYS A 123 13.51 -0.90 -6.68
CA LYS A 123 13.44 0.55 -6.98
C LYS A 123 12.88 0.83 -8.38
N THR A 124 13.16 -0.05 -9.34
CA THR A 124 12.73 0.06 -10.74
C THR A 124 11.40 -0.65 -11.01
N GLU A 125 11.06 -1.67 -10.22
CA GLU A 125 9.84 -2.47 -10.38
C GLU A 125 8.67 -1.92 -9.53
N ARG A 126 8.24 -0.70 -9.83
CA ARG A 126 7.14 -0.05 -9.08
C ARG A 126 5.76 -0.44 -9.56
N TYR A 127 5.64 -1.02 -10.74
CA TYR A 127 4.39 -1.54 -11.25
C TYR A 127 4.21 -2.96 -10.74
N ILE A 128 3.27 -3.12 -9.80
CA ILE A 128 3.09 -4.37 -9.08
C ILE A 128 1.69 -4.91 -9.25
N THR A 129 1.58 -6.24 -9.25
CA THR A 129 0.30 -6.93 -9.20
C THR A 129 0.30 -7.93 -8.05
N PHE A 130 -0.88 -8.19 -7.51
CA PHE A 130 -1.10 -9.28 -6.57
C PHE A 130 -2.51 -9.83 -6.73
N THR A 131 -2.68 -11.07 -6.31
CA THR A 131 -3.98 -11.73 -6.27
C THR A 131 -4.40 -11.92 -4.82
N THR A 132 -5.67 -11.64 -4.56
CA THR A 132 -6.28 -11.84 -3.25
C THR A 132 -7.71 -12.33 -3.41
N THR A 133 -8.37 -12.56 -2.29
CA THR A 133 -9.64 -13.26 -2.22
C THR A 133 -10.71 -12.35 -1.63
N VAL A 134 -11.80 -12.16 -2.37
CA VAL A 134 -12.93 -11.31 -2.00
C VAL A 134 -14.20 -12.14 -1.82
N ILE A 135 -15.15 -11.60 -1.07
CA ILE A 135 -16.51 -12.11 -0.97
C ILE A 135 -17.39 -11.28 -1.91
N LEU A 136 -18.01 -11.94 -2.89
CA LEU A 136 -18.95 -11.29 -3.80
C LEU A 136 -20.39 -11.51 -3.31
N ASP A 137 -20.97 -10.46 -2.75
CA ASP A 137 -22.39 -10.43 -2.35
C ASP A 137 -23.31 -10.31 -3.57
N ALA A 138 -24.60 -9.97 -3.40
CA ALA A 138 -25.49 -9.75 -4.54
C ALA A 138 -25.04 -8.53 -5.38
N PRO A 139 -25.09 -8.60 -6.72
CA PRO A 139 -24.76 -7.45 -7.55
C PRO A 139 -25.82 -6.34 -7.41
N VAL A 140 -25.39 -5.09 -7.51
CA VAL A 140 -26.27 -3.91 -7.54
C VAL A 140 -25.98 -3.11 -8.79
N ASN A 141 -26.96 -2.95 -9.67
CA ASN A 141 -26.83 -2.30 -10.97
C ASN A 141 -25.63 -2.87 -11.77
N ASN A 142 -25.65 -4.19 -11.98
CA ASN A 142 -24.62 -4.92 -12.71
C ASN A 142 -23.19 -4.69 -12.20
N SER A 143 -23.03 -4.50 -10.89
CA SER A 143 -21.72 -4.28 -10.28
C SER A 143 -21.59 -5.06 -8.98
N TYR A 144 -20.40 -5.55 -8.68
CA TYR A 144 -20.08 -6.15 -7.38
C TYR A 144 -19.25 -5.23 -6.53
N ASN A 145 -19.51 -5.29 -5.23
CA ASN A 145 -18.77 -4.61 -4.18
C ASN A 145 -17.60 -5.49 -3.73
N LEU A 146 -16.40 -4.93 -3.69
CA LEU A 146 -15.16 -5.61 -3.28
C LEU A 146 -14.77 -5.31 -1.83
N TRP A 147 -15.71 -4.90 -0.99
CA TRP A 147 -15.47 -4.40 0.38
C TRP A 147 -15.10 -5.49 1.39
N ASN A 148 -15.45 -6.74 1.10
CA ASN A 148 -15.27 -7.88 2.00
C ASN A 148 -14.19 -8.82 1.44
N THR A 149 -13.20 -9.17 2.24
CA THR A 149 -12.19 -10.20 1.92
C THR A 149 -12.25 -11.37 2.90
N VAL A 150 -11.65 -12.49 2.50
CA VAL A 150 -11.38 -13.62 3.40
C VAL A 150 -9.89 -13.64 3.66
N ASP A 151 -9.50 -13.54 4.93
CA ASP A 151 -8.14 -13.87 5.33
C ASP A 151 -8.00 -15.40 5.33
N THR A 152 -7.22 -15.93 4.38
CA THR A 152 -6.99 -17.37 4.20
C THR A 152 -6.29 -17.99 5.41
N ARG A 153 -5.60 -17.19 6.23
CA ARG A 153 -4.88 -17.67 7.43
C ARG A 153 -5.79 -17.91 8.62
N SER A 154 -6.85 -17.12 8.77
CA SER A 154 -7.76 -17.19 9.91
C SER A 154 -9.16 -17.68 9.55
N SER A 155 -9.46 -17.84 8.26
CA SER A 155 -10.81 -18.09 7.72
C SER A 155 -11.84 -17.06 8.20
N ARG A 156 -11.38 -15.88 8.63
CA ARG A 156 -12.23 -14.79 9.11
C ARG A 156 -12.50 -13.80 7.99
N ARG A 157 -13.74 -13.30 7.95
CA ARG A 157 -14.07 -12.11 7.18
C ARG A 157 -13.23 -10.96 7.69
N SER A 158 -12.52 -10.32 6.78
CA SER A 158 -11.73 -9.13 7.04
C SER A 158 -12.19 -8.02 6.11
N ASN A 159 -11.91 -6.78 6.51
CA ASN A 159 -12.08 -5.63 5.63
C ASN A 159 -11.17 -5.82 4.41
N SER A 160 -11.72 -5.58 3.22
CA SER A 160 -10.94 -5.63 2.00
C SER A 160 -9.84 -4.58 2.01
N PHE A 161 -8.71 -4.90 1.39
CA PHE A 161 -7.66 -3.94 1.06
C PHE A 161 -8.16 -2.77 0.18
N LEU A 162 -9.35 -2.91 -0.44
CA LEU A 162 -10.05 -1.84 -1.15
C LEU A 162 -11.07 -1.08 -0.29
N SER A 163 -11.10 -1.31 1.03
CA SER A 163 -12.00 -0.62 1.97
C SER A 163 -11.23 0.23 2.96
N GLY A 164 -11.86 1.30 3.48
CA GLY A 164 -11.48 2.13 4.63
C GLY A 164 -10.04 1.98 5.17
N ASP A 165 -9.79 0.99 6.00
CA ASP A 165 -8.49 0.77 6.68
C ASP A 165 -7.79 -0.53 6.23
N GLY A 166 -8.16 -1.03 5.07
CA GLY A 166 -7.73 -2.33 4.56
C GLY A 166 -6.30 -2.33 4.06
N ASN A 167 -5.52 -3.29 4.53
CA ASN A 167 -4.16 -3.54 4.11
C ASN A 167 -4.08 -4.93 3.46
N TRP A 168 -3.34 -5.06 2.37
CA TRP A 168 -3.05 -6.37 1.79
C TRP A 168 -1.67 -6.86 2.23
N THR A 169 -1.57 -8.14 2.57
CA THR A 169 -0.30 -8.83 2.83
C THR A 169 -0.29 -10.17 2.09
N PRO A 170 0.86 -10.62 1.56
CA PRO A 170 1.02 -11.97 1.06
C PRO A 170 0.68 -13.05 2.12
N ASP A 171 0.21 -14.21 1.67
CA ASP A 171 -0.21 -15.32 2.54
C ASP A 171 0.97 -15.96 3.30
N ASP A 172 2.15 -16.00 2.69
CA ASP A 172 3.41 -16.42 3.34
C ASP A 172 3.92 -15.38 4.36
N GLY A 173 3.15 -14.31 4.57
CA GLY A 173 3.62 -13.00 4.95
C GLY A 173 4.44 -12.96 6.23
N LEU A 174 5.64 -12.40 6.09
CA LEU A 174 6.39 -11.80 7.18
C LEU A 174 5.54 -10.75 7.88
N SER A 175 5.44 -10.85 9.20
CA SER A 175 4.75 -9.86 10.00
C SER A 175 5.41 -8.48 9.83
N GLY A 176 4.59 -7.48 9.51
CA GLY A 176 5.00 -6.08 9.53
C GLY A 176 5.16 -5.40 8.18
N TYR A 177 4.89 -6.06 7.04
CA TYR A 177 4.80 -5.37 5.75
C TYR A 177 3.44 -5.53 5.07
N ALA A 178 2.93 -4.45 4.47
CA ALA A 178 1.63 -4.44 3.80
C ALA A 178 1.56 -3.46 2.61
N VAL A 179 0.57 -3.67 1.74
CA VAL A 179 0.18 -2.72 0.69
C VAL A 179 -1.07 -1.97 1.13
N ILE A 180 -1.04 -0.64 0.99
CA ILE A 180 -2.18 0.25 1.21
C ILE A 180 -2.60 0.85 -0.12
N CYS A 181 -3.86 0.65 -0.52
CA CYS A 181 -4.40 1.22 -1.75
C CYS A 181 -4.97 2.63 -1.47
N ILE A 182 -4.40 3.66 -2.10
CA ILE A 182 -4.79 5.05 -1.79
C ILE A 182 -6.01 5.58 -2.54
N ASN A 183 -6.23 5.14 -3.77
CA ASN A 183 -7.44 5.44 -4.55
C ASN A 183 -8.43 4.27 -4.52
N ARG A 184 -8.44 3.52 -3.42
CA ARG A 184 -9.24 2.29 -3.26
C ARG A 184 -10.74 2.48 -3.51
N ASP A 185 -11.30 3.61 -3.11
CA ASP A 185 -12.73 3.87 -3.21
C ASP A 185 -13.22 3.81 -4.66
N GLU A 186 -12.40 4.24 -5.62
CA GLU A 186 -12.67 4.17 -7.07
C GLU A 186 -12.81 2.73 -7.57
N PHE A 187 -12.13 1.77 -6.93
CA PHE A 187 -12.09 0.36 -7.31
C PHE A 187 -12.92 -0.54 -6.39
N SER A 188 -13.58 0.04 -5.39
CA SER A 188 -14.40 -0.69 -4.42
C SER A 188 -15.68 -1.29 -5.03
N LYS A 189 -16.09 -0.80 -6.20
CA LYS A 189 -17.25 -1.29 -6.96
C LYS A 189 -16.85 -1.54 -8.41
N VAL A 190 -17.02 -2.78 -8.86
CA VAL A 190 -16.59 -3.25 -10.19
C VAL A 190 -17.81 -3.54 -11.04
N PRO A 191 -18.02 -2.81 -12.16
CA PRO A 191 -19.02 -3.17 -13.17
C PRO A 191 -18.70 -4.53 -13.80
N VAL A 192 -19.74 -5.35 -13.98
CA VAL A 192 -19.60 -6.72 -14.51
C VAL A 192 -20.61 -6.94 -15.65
N PRO A 193 -20.17 -7.47 -16.81
CA PRO A 193 -21.09 -7.83 -17.90
C PRO A 193 -22.16 -8.84 -17.48
N ASN A 194 -23.36 -8.75 -18.05
CA ASN A 194 -24.48 -9.65 -17.72
C ASN A 194 -24.13 -11.14 -17.83
N GLU A 195 -23.36 -11.54 -18.85
CA GLU A 195 -22.96 -12.95 -19.01
C GLU A 195 -22.03 -13.40 -17.87
N SER A 196 -21.09 -12.54 -17.46
CA SER A 196 -20.22 -12.81 -16.33
C SER A 196 -20.97 -12.85 -15.00
N ILE A 197 -22.02 -12.03 -14.82
CA ILE A 197 -22.91 -12.11 -13.64
C ILE A 197 -23.53 -13.51 -13.53
N LYS A 198 -24.02 -14.08 -14.63
CA LYS A 198 -24.59 -15.44 -14.61
C LYS A 198 -23.55 -16.48 -14.16
N ILE A 199 -22.31 -16.35 -14.62
CA ILE A 199 -21.21 -17.24 -14.22
C ILE A 199 -20.90 -17.07 -12.73
N ILE A 200 -20.79 -15.82 -12.24
CA ILE A 200 -20.54 -15.53 -10.83
C ILE A 200 -21.66 -16.12 -9.96
N GLU A 201 -22.93 -15.85 -10.27
CA GLU A 201 -24.06 -16.36 -9.50
C GLU A 201 -24.16 -17.90 -9.54
N SER A 202 -23.80 -18.53 -10.66
CA SER A 202 -23.70 -19.99 -10.73
C SER A 202 -22.59 -20.54 -9.83
N GLN A 203 -21.40 -19.91 -9.81
CA GLN A 203 -20.28 -20.34 -8.99
C GLN A 203 -20.49 -20.04 -7.49
N LYS A 204 -21.25 -18.99 -7.17
CA LYS A 204 -21.63 -18.61 -5.79
C LYS A 204 -22.41 -19.67 -5.04
N ALA A 205 -23.06 -20.61 -5.75
CA ALA A 205 -23.79 -21.72 -5.14
C ALA A 205 -22.90 -22.64 -4.28
N SER A 206 -21.59 -22.70 -4.54
CA SER A 206 -20.63 -23.51 -3.77
C SER A 206 -19.99 -22.72 -2.62
N ASP A 207 -19.53 -21.51 -2.92
CA ASP A 207 -19.10 -20.49 -1.96
C ASP A 207 -19.11 -19.16 -2.71
N ASN A 208 -19.26 -18.04 -1.99
CA ASN A 208 -19.25 -16.71 -2.58
C ASN A 208 -17.85 -16.07 -2.62
N ILE A 209 -16.80 -16.89 -2.65
CA ILE A 209 -15.41 -16.48 -2.55
C ILE A 209 -14.79 -16.50 -3.95
N PHE A 210 -14.23 -15.36 -4.36
CA PHE A 210 -13.61 -15.18 -5.69
C PHE A 210 -12.23 -14.59 -5.55
N LYS A 211 -11.39 -14.84 -6.56
CA LYS A 211 -10.09 -14.18 -6.66
C LYS A 211 -10.23 -12.86 -7.40
N VAL A 212 -9.51 -11.85 -6.91
CA VAL A 212 -9.33 -10.58 -7.59
C VAL A 212 -7.84 -10.37 -7.80
N LYS A 213 -7.47 -10.03 -9.03
CA LYS A 213 -6.13 -9.58 -9.36
C LYS A 213 -6.11 -8.06 -9.42
N VAL A 214 -5.15 -7.47 -8.74
CA VAL A 214 -5.03 -6.02 -8.56
C VAL A 214 -3.75 -5.57 -9.22
N TYR A 215 -3.82 -4.47 -9.95
CA TYR A 215 -2.67 -3.86 -10.61
C TYR A 215 -2.53 -2.45 -10.08
N GLY A 216 -1.32 -2.06 -9.71
CA GLY A 216 -1.08 -0.69 -9.30
C GLY A 216 0.37 -0.28 -9.39
N PHE A 217 0.57 0.99 -9.11
CA PHE A 217 1.87 1.63 -9.04
C PHE A 217 2.21 1.91 -7.58
N ALA A 218 3.25 1.26 -7.09
CA ALA A 218 3.79 1.44 -5.77
C ALA A 218 4.51 2.80 -5.67
N LYS A 219 4.11 3.59 -4.68
CA LYS A 219 4.77 4.81 -4.27
C LYS A 219 5.16 4.69 -2.79
N SER A 220 6.16 5.44 -2.37
CA SER A 220 6.24 5.75 -0.95
C SER A 220 5.32 6.91 -0.67
N ASP A 221 4.61 6.81 0.43
CA ASP A 221 4.27 7.98 1.18
C ASP A 221 4.60 7.73 2.65
N TRP A 222 4.78 8.83 3.34
CA TRP A 222 5.34 8.88 4.65
C TRP A 222 4.19 8.73 5.67
N GLY A 223 4.21 7.70 6.51
CA GLY A 223 3.28 7.66 7.64
C GLY A 223 3.18 6.36 8.43
N ASN A 224 3.32 5.19 7.77
CA ASN A 224 3.18 3.91 8.45
C ASN A 224 4.38 2.99 8.21
N SER A 225 5.13 2.72 9.29
CA SER A 225 6.30 1.85 9.26
C SER A 225 5.92 0.47 8.68
N GLY A 226 6.58 0.08 7.59
CA GLY A 226 6.38 -1.21 6.92
C GLY A 226 5.28 -1.23 5.85
N SER A 227 4.60 -0.12 5.55
CA SER A 227 3.59 -0.11 4.48
C SER A 227 4.13 0.47 3.17
N VAL A 228 3.73 -0.12 2.06
CA VAL A 228 3.91 0.43 0.70
C VAL A 228 2.57 0.95 0.24
N GLU A 229 2.51 2.22 -0.15
CA GLU A 229 1.32 2.74 -0.77
C GLU A 229 1.25 2.42 -2.25
N MET A 230 0.04 2.25 -2.76
CA MET A 230 -0.20 1.91 -4.14
C MET A 230 -1.36 2.71 -4.71
N VAL A 231 -1.15 3.27 -5.90
CA VAL A 231 -2.22 3.76 -6.77
C VAL A 231 -2.72 2.58 -7.59
N VAL A 232 -3.94 2.12 -7.32
CA VAL A 232 -4.62 1.08 -8.11
C VAL A 232 -4.90 1.64 -9.51
N GLN A 233 -4.58 0.85 -10.52
CA GLN A 233 -4.76 1.18 -11.93
C GLN A 233 -5.81 0.27 -12.59
N ARG A 234 -5.95 -0.97 -12.11
CA ARG A 234 -6.88 -1.96 -12.64
C ARG A 234 -7.19 -3.03 -11.61
N VAL A 235 -8.40 -3.57 -11.69
CA VAL A 235 -8.80 -4.80 -11.01
C VAL A 235 -9.44 -5.77 -12.00
N GLU A 236 -9.19 -7.06 -11.78
CA GLU A 236 -9.80 -8.15 -12.53
C GLU A 236 -10.47 -9.13 -11.57
N ILE A 237 -11.76 -9.40 -11.78
CA ILE A 237 -12.46 -10.49 -11.09
C ILE A 237 -12.19 -11.78 -11.86
N LEU A 238 -11.73 -12.81 -11.17
CA LEU A 238 -11.40 -14.11 -11.74
C LEU A 238 -12.45 -15.16 -11.35
N SER A 239 -12.79 -16.04 -12.28
CA SER A 239 -13.58 -17.24 -12.00
C SER A 239 -12.80 -18.20 -11.11
N LYS A 240 -13.48 -19.20 -10.56
CA LYS A 240 -12.83 -20.27 -9.80
C LYS A 240 -11.78 -21.05 -10.61
N ASP A 241 -11.96 -21.10 -11.93
CA ASP A 241 -11.04 -21.72 -12.88
C ASP A 241 -9.90 -20.78 -13.33
N GLY A 242 -9.91 -19.51 -12.89
CA GLY A 242 -8.89 -18.50 -13.21
C GLY A 242 -9.18 -17.65 -14.45
N ASN A 243 -10.35 -17.79 -15.09
CA ASN A 243 -10.73 -16.97 -16.24
C ASN A 243 -11.13 -15.55 -15.79
N ILE A 244 -10.84 -14.54 -16.59
CA ILE A 244 -11.26 -13.16 -16.30
C ILE A 244 -12.78 -13.05 -16.55
N LEU A 245 -13.53 -12.70 -15.50
CA LEU A 245 -14.97 -12.46 -15.55
C LEU A 245 -15.31 -10.98 -15.71
N ALA A 246 -14.49 -10.10 -15.13
CA ALA A 246 -14.63 -8.66 -15.29
C ALA A 246 -13.27 -7.98 -15.20
N THR A 247 -13.14 -6.87 -15.92
CA THR A 247 -12.02 -5.94 -15.80
C THR A 247 -12.60 -4.57 -15.53
N TYR A 248 -12.05 -3.86 -14.55
CA TYR A 248 -12.31 -2.45 -14.34
C TYR A 248 -10.99 -1.67 -14.34
N ASP A 249 -10.93 -0.71 -15.25
CA ASP A 249 -9.80 0.18 -15.52
C ASP A 249 -10.41 1.54 -15.94
N PRO A 250 -10.36 2.58 -15.07
CA PRO A 250 -11.01 3.87 -15.31
C PRO A 250 -10.17 4.84 -16.17
N ARG A 251 -9.02 4.41 -16.72
CA ARG A 251 -8.02 5.31 -17.31
C ARG A 251 -8.40 5.95 -18.64
#